data_AF-A0AAJ6JIR5-F1
#
_entry.id   AF-A0AAJ6JIR5-F1
#
_cell.length_a   1.000
_cell.length_b   1.000
_cell.length_c   1.000
_cell.angle_alpha   90.00
_cell.angle_beta   90.00
_cell.angle_gamma   90.00
#
_symmetry.space_group_name_H-M   'P 1'
#
loop_
_entity.id
_entity.type
_entity.pdbx_description
1 polymer ?
#
loop_
_entity_poly.entity_id
_entity_poly.type
_entity_poly.pdbx_seq_one_letter_code
_entity_poly.pdbx_strand_id
1 'polypeptide(L)'
;MAGPVDTFLKISVAVSLLGAAGSVGYYYAVYLPARDAQMDRDRKLESARAEYARQAEQNRIAAERRDAEARQAAERREEEDRQAAAREATQAKYRNCLRNAREDYSANWAQACKRIYDNAVRGNKDCLSAGTAKSTCDLIYSTKNYSPDCTLSRLVGTDIEDTWDKAKKRCLDESRAGLQ
;
A
#
# COMPACT_ATOMS: atom_id res chain seq x y z
N MET A 1 -29.87 -107.41 32.68
CA MET A 1 -30.88 -106.60 31.98
C MET A 1 -30.56 -105.14 32.24
N ALA A 2 -29.80 -104.51 31.35
CA ALA A 2 -29.62 -103.06 31.39
C ALA A 2 -30.96 -102.43 31.00
N GLY A 3 -31.65 -101.84 31.98
CA GLY A 3 -33.01 -101.36 31.81
C GLY A 3 -33.09 -100.10 30.93
N PRO A 4 -34.27 -99.79 30.38
CA PRO A 4 -34.52 -98.61 29.54
C PRO A 4 -34.14 -97.27 30.20
N VAL A 5 -34.03 -97.26 31.53
CA VAL A 5 -33.59 -96.11 32.34
C VAL A 5 -32.13 -95.72 32.05
N ASP A 6 -31.25 -96.71 31.83
CA ASP A 6 -29.82 -96.48 31.56
C ASP A 6 -29.61 -95.84 30.17
N THR A 7 -30.42 -96.27 29.20
CA THR A 7 -30.43 -95.70 27.85
C THR A 7 -30.92 -94.26 27.85
N PHE A 8 -31.97 -93.94 28.61
CA PHE A 8 -32.49 -92.58 28.75
C PHE A 8 -31.48 -91.64 29.40
N LEU A 9 -30.77 -92.12 30.44
CA LEU A 9 -29.73 -91.36 31.12
C LEU A 9 -28.57 -91.04 30.17
N LYS A 10 -28.12 -92.02 29.39
CA LYS A 10 -27.06 -91.84 28.37
C LYS A 10 -27.44 -90.82 27.30
N ILE A 11 -28.69 -90.87 26.81
CA ILE A 11 -29.20 -89.89 25.84
C ILE A 11 -29.26 -88.50 26.46
N SER A 12 -29.78 -88.37 27.68
CA SER A 12 -29.83 -87.07 28.38
C SER A 12 -28.45 -86.47 28.57
N VAL A 13 -27.44 -87.25 28.97
CA VAL A 13 -26.07 -86.78 29.13
C VAL A 13 -25.47 -86.37 27.79
N ALA A 14 -25.69 -87.16 26.73
CA ALA A 14 -25.20 -86.83 25.39
C ALA A 14 -25.81 -85.53 24.84
N VAL A 15 -27.11 -85.32 25.03
CA VAL A 15 -27.80 -84.08 24.62
C VAL A 15 -27.30 -82.87 25.41
N SER A 16 -27.09 -83.01 26.73
CA SER A 16 -26.53 -81.93 27.55
C SER A 16 -25.10 -81.56 27.13
N LEU A 17 -24.27 -82.56 26.80
CA LEU A 17 -22.91 -82.36 26.30
C LEU A 17 -22.89 -81.68 24.93
N LEU A 18 -23.77 -82.11 24.02
CA LEU A 18 -23.92 -81.50 22.69
C LEU A 18 -24.48 -80.07 22.77
N GLY A 19 -25.42 -79.81 23.69
CA GLY A 19 -25.95 -78.47 23.94
C GLY A 19 -24.88 -77.52 24.49
N ALA A 20 -24.10 -77.98 25.48
CA ALA A 20 -22.97 -77.22 26.01
C ALA A 20 -21.89 -76.98 24.94
N ALA A 21 -21.45 -78.01 24.22
CA ALA A 21 -20.46 -77.89 23.15
C ALA A 21 -20.95 -77.00 21.99
N GLY A 22 -22.23 -77.11 21.61
CA GLY A 22 -22.85 -76.30 20.57
C GLY A 22 -22.93 -74.82 20.96
N SER A 23 -23.28 -74.51 22.21
CA SER A 23 -23.31 -73.13 22.73
C SER A 23 -21.93 -72.48 22.72
N VAL A 24 -20.89 -73.21 23.14
CA VAL A 24 -19.49 -72.76 23.10
C VAL A 24 -19.04 -72.58 21.65
N GLY A 25 -19.32 -73.54 20.78
CA GLY A 25 -19.01 -73.44 19.35
C GLY A 25 -19.67 -72.24 18.68
N TYR A 26 -20.95 -71.99 18.94
CA TYR A 26 -21.66 -70.80 18.44
C TYR A 26 -21.06 -69.49 18.98
N TYR A 27 -20.72 -69.45 20.27
CA TYR A 27 -20.13 -68.29 20.89
C TYR A 27 -18.80 -67.88 20.23
N TYR A 28 -17.92 -68.86 19.98
CA TYR A 28 -16.62 -68.59 19.36
C TYR A 28 -16.67 -68.43 17.84
N ALA A 29 -17.54 -69.17 17.13
CA ALA A 29 -17.58 -69.14 15.67
C ALA A 29 -18.47 -68.03 15.08
N VAL A 30 -19.49 -67.57 15.81
CA VAL A 30 -20.49 -66.63 15.29
C VAL A 30 -20.54 -65.35 16.11
N TYR A 31 -20.70 -65.47 17.43
CA TYR A 31 -20.92 -64.29 18.28
C TYR A 31 -19.67 -63.42 18.44
N LEU A 32 -18.51 -64.01 18.78
CA LEU A 32 -17.27 -63.24 18.93
C LEU A 32 -16.86 -62.51 17.63
N PRO A 33 -16.82 -63.16 16.45
CA PRO A 33 -16.47 -62.46 15.20
C PRO A 33 -17.46 -61.34 14.85
N ALA A 34 -18.75 -61.54 15.10
CA ALA A 34 -19.77 -60.51 14.85
C ALA A 34 -19.59 -59.30 15.78
N ARG A 35 -19.27 -59.53 17.05
CA ARG A 35 -19.00 -58.49 18.04
C ARG A 35 -17.72 -57.72 17.74
N ASP A 36 -16.65 -58.42 17.37
CA ASP A 36 -15.38 -57.77 16.98
C ASP A 36 -15.57 -56.90 15.72
N ALA A 37 -16.33 -57.40 14.73
CA ALA A 37 -16.66 -56.64 13.53
C ALA A 37 -17.57 -55.42 13.78
N GLN A 38 -18.32 -55.39 14.88
CA GLN A 38 -19.06 -54.20 15.32
C GLN A 38 -18.12 -53.19 15.99
N MET A 39 -17.28 -53.64 16.92
CA MET A 39 -16.31 -52.77 17.61
C MET A 39 -15.34 -52.11 16.63
N ASP A 40 -14.88 -52.84 15.60
CA ASP A 40 -14.02 -52.28 14.55
C ASP A 40 -14.74 -51.24 13.69
N ARG A 41 -16.04 -51.40 13.45
CA ARG A 41 -16.84 -50.40 12.72
C ARG A 41 -17.01 -49.13 13.53
N ASP A 42 -17.32 -49.25 14.81
CA ASP A 42 -17.45 -48.09 15.70
C ASP A 42 -16.12 -47.33 15.81
N ARG A 43 -15.01 -48.06 15.96
CA ARG A 43 -13.66 -47.47 16.00
C ARG A 43 -13.31 -46.71 14.72
N LYS A 44 -13.67 -47.25 13.54
CA LYS A 44 -13.48 -46.58 12.25
C LYS A 44 -14.36 -45.33 12.11
N LEU A 45 -15.58 -45.37 12.62
CA LEU A 45 -16.48 -44.23 12.60
C LEU A 45 -15.96 -43.10 13.50
N GLU A 46 -15.46 -43.45 14.69
CA GLU A 46 -14.84 -42.50 15.63
C GLU A 46 -13.56 -41.90 15.07
N SER A 47 -12.68 -42.70 14.45
CA SER A 47 -11.47 -42.18 13.81
C SER A 47 -11.80 -41.24 12.66
N ALA A 48 -12.78 -41.58 11.82
CA ALA A 48 -13.25 -40.70 10.75
C ALA A 48 -13.79 -39.37 11.31
N ARG A 49 -14.61 -39.41 12.37
CA ARG A 49 -15.13 -38.19 13.03
C ARG A 49 -13.99 -37.32 13.60
N ALA A 50 -13.00 -37.94 14.23
CA ALA A 50 -11.83 -37.22 14.77
C ALA A 50 -11.01 -36.55 13.65
N GLU A 51 -10.83 -37.22 12.51
CA GLU A 51 -10.16 -36.64 11.33
C GLU A 51 -10.92 -35.46 10.75
N TYR A 52 -12.25 -35.59 10.56
CA TYR A 52 -13.08 -34.48 10.10
C TYR A 52 -13.05 -33.28 11.05
N ALA A 53 -13.08 -33.52 12.36
CA ALA A 53 -12.97 -32.44 13.35
C ALA A 53 -11.62 -31.72 13.26
N ARG A 54 -10.51 -32.47 13.16
CA ARG A 54 -9.16 -31.88 12.98
C ARG A 54 -9.06 -31.09 11.69
N GLN A 55 -9.63 -31.59 10.60
CA GLN A 55 -9.60 -30.90 9.30
C GLN A 55 -10.44 -29.62 9.34
N ALA A 56 -11.61 -29.65 9.99
CA ALA A 56 -12.44 -28.47 10.19
C ALA A 56 -11.70 -27.39 11.02
N GLU A 57 -11.01 -27.79 12.09
CA GLU A 57 -10.20 -26.88 12.90
C GLU A 57 -9.03 -26.28 12.11
N GLN A 58 -8.29 -27.12 11.36
CA GLN A 58 -7.21 -26.63 10.50
C GLN A 58 -7.71 -25.65 9.44
N ASN A 59 -8.88 -25.92 8.83
CA ASN A 59 -9.48 -25.01 7.85
C ASN A 59 -9.88 -23.67 8.49
N ARG A 60 -10.40 -23.68 9.73
CA ARG A 60 -10.72 -22.44 10.46
C ARG A 60 -9.46 -21.63 10.76
N ILE A 61 -8.41 -22.27 11.29
CA ILE A 61 -7.13 -21.60 11.56
C ILE A 61 -6.53 -21.05 10.27
N ALA A 62 -6.61 -21.80 9.17
CA ALA A 62 -6.11 -21.36 7.87
C ALA A 62 -6.92 -20.17 7.31
N ALA A 63 -8.24 -20.13 7.52
CA ALA A 63 -9.07 -19.00 7.14
C ALA A 63 -8.73 -17.75 7.97
N GLU A 64 -8.64 -17.88 9.29
CA GLU A 64 -8.26 -16.77 10.19
C GLU A 64 -6.89 -16.19 9.85
N ARG A 65 -5.92 -17.04 9.48
CA ARG A 65 -4.59 -16.59 9.01
C ARG A 65 -4.68 -15.80 7.71
N ARG A 66 -5.44 -16.27 6.71
CA ARG A 66 -5.62 -15.55 5.45
C ARG A 66 -6.30 -14.20 5.67
N ASP A 67 -7.28 -14.13 6.55
CA ASP A 67 -7.97 -12.88 6.87
C ASP A 67 -7.03 -11.91 7.59
N ALA A 68 -6.21 -12.38 8.53
CA ALA A 68 -5.21 -11.57 9.20
C ALA A 68 -4.15 -11.04 8.21
N GLU A 69 -3.65 -11.91 7.32
CA GLU A 69 -2.70 -11.53 6.27
C GLU A 69 -3.31 -10.50 5.29
N ALA A 70 -4.59 -10.66 4.92
CA ALA A 70 -5.30 -9.73 4.05
C ALA A 70 -5.46 -8.35 4.71
N ARG A 71 -5.80 -8.29 6.00
CA ARG A 71 -5.89 -7.02 6.75
C ARG A 71 -4.54 -6.33 6.83
N GLN A 72 -3.48 -7.06 7.19
CA GLN A 72 -2.13 -6.49 7.23
C GLN A 72 -1.67 -6.03 5.84
N ALA A 73 -2.02 -6.75 4.77
CA ALA A 73 -1.70 -6.34 3.41
C ALA A 73 -2.46 -5.07 3.01
N ALA A 74 -3.72 -4.92 3.42
CA ALA A 74 -4.50 -3.70 3.19
C ALA A 74 -3.91 -2.51 3.97
N GLU A 75 -3.59 -2.68 5.25
CA GLU A 75 -2.96 -1.64 6.08
C GLU A 75 -1.61 -1.19 5.51
N ARG A 76 -0.78 -2.14 5.03
CA ARG A 76 0.49 -1.80 4.38
C ARG A 76 0.30 -1.00 3.10
N ARG A 77 -0.69 -1.34 2.28
CA ARG A 77 -1.00 -0.60 1.05
C ARG A 77 -1.50 0.81 1.37
N GLU A 78 -2.38 0.95 2.36
CA GLU A 78 -2.88 2.25 2.77
C GLU A 78 -1.77 3.15 3.33
N GLU A 79 -0.83 2.58 4.10
CA GLU A 79 0.35 3.30 4.59
C GLU A 79 1.29 3.68 3.44
N GLU A 80 1.53 2.78 2.49
CA GLU A 80 2.32 3.07 1.29
C GLU A 80 1.68 4.19 0.45
N ASP A 81 0.37 4.14 0.24
CA ASP A 81 -0.40 5.17 -0.47
C ASP A 81 -0.35 6.52 0.27
N ARG A 82 -0.49 6.52 1.60
CA ARG A 82 -0.33 7.73 2.42
C ARG A 82 1.07 8.32 2.31
N GLN A 83 2.11 7.48 2.34
CA GLN A 83 3.49 7.93 2.18
C GLN A 83 3.77 8.44 0.76
N ALA A 84 3.24 7.78 -0.26
CA ALA A 84 3.35 8.23 -1.65
C ALA A 84 2.67 9.59 -1.85
N ALA A 85 1.44 9.75 -1.36
CA ALA A 85 0.71 11.01 -1.41
C ALA A 85 1.43 12.13 -0.64
N ALA A 86 2.01 11.83 0.53
CA ALA A 86 2.80 12.80 1.28
C ALA A 86 4.06 13.25 0.52
N ARG A 87 4.78 12.31 -0.12
CA ARG A 87 5.95 12.62 -0.97
C ARG A 87 5.56 13.47 -2.16
N GLU A 88 4.47 13.14 -2.84
CA GLU A 88 3.97 13.92 -3.98
C GLU A 88 3.57 15.33 -3.55
N ALA A 89 2.85 15.47 -2.42
CA ALA A 89 2.46 16.76 -1.88
C ALA A 89 3.68 17.65 -1.57
N THR A 90 4.73 17.08 -0.96
CA THR A 90 5.99 17.80 -0.70
C THR A 90 6.69 18.22 -1.99
N GLN A 91 6.76 17.34 -2.99
CA GLN A 91 7.32 17.69 -4.31
C GLN A 91 6.49 18.76 -5.03
N ALA A 92 5.16 18.71 -4.94
CA ALA A 92 4.26 19.71 -5.50
C ALA A 92 4.48 21.09 -4.86
N LYS A 93 4.62 21.15 -3.53
CA LYS A 93 4.96 22.38 -2.80
C LYS A 93 6.29 22.97 -3.29
N TYR A 94 7.32 22.14 -3.43
CA TYR A 94 8.63 22.58 -3.94
C TYR A 94 8.53 23.16 -5.36
N ARG A 95 7.86 22.44 -6.29
CA ARG A 95 7.66 22.90 -7.66
C ARG A 95 6.89 24.23 -7.72
N ASN A 96 5.85 24.37 -6.91
CA ASN A 96 5.07 25.61 -6.83
C ASN A 96 5.91 26.77 -6.27
N CYS A 97 6.73 26.52 -5.25
CA CYS A 97 7.65 27.52 -4.72
C CYS A 97 8.62 28.03 -5.79
N LEU A 98 9.24 27.11 -6.56
CA LEU A 98 10.12 27.47 -7.66
C LEU A 98 9.41 28.24 -8.77
N ARG A 99 8.18 27.84 -9.12
CA ARG A 99 7.37 28.53 -10.13
C ARG A 99 7.10 29.97 -9.69
N ASN A 100 6.59 30.16 -8.47
CA ASN A 100 6.28 31.50 -7.95
C ASN A 100 7.54 32.37 -7.90
N ALA A 101 8.66 31.82 -7.42
CA ALA A 101 9.93 32.54 -7.40
C ALA A 101 10.43 32.88 -8.83
N ARG A 102 10.12 32.06 -9.84
CA ARG A 102 10.45 32.34 -11.24
C ARG A 102 9.56 33.43 -11.81
N GLU A 103 8.27 33.42 -11.48
CA GLU A 103 7.32 34.47 -11.82
C GLU A 103 7.79 35.81 -11.22
N ASP A 104 8.14 35.84 -9.94
CA ASP A 104 8.67 37.03 -9.25
C ASP A 104 9.96 37.54 -9.92
N TYR A 105 10.90 36.63 -10.24
CA TYR A 105 12.12 36.98 -10.97
C TYR A 105 11.80 37.66 -12.31
N SER A 106 10.92 37.05 -13.10
CA SER A 106 10.55 37.59 -14.42
C SER A 106 9.81 38.93 -14.32
N ALA A 107 8.94 39.08 -13.32
CA ALA A 107 8.22 40.32 -13.07
C ALA A 107 9.16 41.45 -12.64
N ASN A 108 10.09 41.16 -11.72
CA ASN A 108 11.09 42.13 -11.25
C ASN A 108 12.02 42.57 -12.39
N TRP A 109 12.46 41.63 -13.22
CA TRP A 109 13.27 41.92 -14.40
C TRP A 109 12.50 42.80 -15.40
N ALA A 110 11.29 42.40 -15.77
CA ALA A 110 10.43 43.15 -16.68
C ALA A 110 10.10 44.56 -16.14
N GLN A 111 9.93 44.71 -14.82
CA GLN A 111 9.70 46.00 -14.18
C GLN A 111 10.97 46.88 -14.17
N ALA A 112 12.15 46.31 -13.97
CA ALA A 112 13.41 47.03 -14.12
C ALA A 112 13.59 47.52 -15.57
N CYS A 113 13.28 46.68 -16.55
CA CYS A 113 13.28 47.06 -17.97
C CYS A 113 12.29 48.17 -18.28
N LYS A 114 11.09 48.10 -17.70
CA LYS A 114 10.07 49.14 -17.88
C LYS A 114 10.57 50.49 -17.36
N ARG A 115 11.23 50.51 -16.20
CA ARG A 115 11.81 51.75 -15.65
C ARG A 115 12.86 52.37 -16.57
N ILE A 116 13.73 51.56 -17.18
CA ILE A 116 14.71 52.05 -18.16
C ILE A 116 14.01 52.66 -19.38
N TYR A 117 13.00 51.98 -19.91
CA TYR A 117 12.21 52.48 -21.04
C TYR A 117 11.50 53.79 -20.69
N ASP A 118 10.76 53.83 -19.58
CA ASP A 118 10.02 55.02 -19.13
C ASP A 118 10.96 56.21 -18.90
N ASN A 119 12.15 55.98 -18.34
CA ASN A 119 13.18 57.01 -18.16
C ASN A 119 13.73 57.53 -19.49
N ALA A 120 13.91 56.65 -20.49
CA ALA A 120 14.39 57.06 -21.79
C ALA A 120 13.35 57.85 -22.58
N VAL A 121 12.07 57.44 -22.52
CA VAL A 121 10.96 58.19 -23.14
C VAL A 121 10.83 59.57 -22.51
N ARG A 122 10.89 59.65 -21.17
CA ARG A 122 10.85 60.93 -20.46
C ARG A 122 12.05 61.81 -20.81
N GLY A 123 13.26 61.25 -20.77
CA GLY A 123 14.49 61.95 -21.12
C GLY A 123 14.51 62.46 -22.56
N ASN A 124 14.00 61.69 -23.52
CA ASN A 124 13.85 62.12 -24.91
C ASN A 124 12.90 63.32 -25.00
N LYS A 125 11.74 63.27 -24.34
CA LYS A 125 10.77 64.38 -24.29
C LYS A 125 11.38 65.63 -23.68
N ASP A 126 12.08 65.50 -22.56
CA ASP A 126 12.73 66.61 -21.87
C ASP A 126 13.84 67.22 -22.74
N CYS A 127 14.65 66.38 -23.40
CA CYS A 127 15.69 66.80 -24.35
C CYS A 127 15.13 67.61 -25.53
N LEU A 128 14.03 67.16 -26.12
CA LEU A 128 13.34 67.88 -27.20
C LEU A 128 12.77 69.22 -26.70
N SER A 129 12.21 69.25 -25.49
CA SER A 129 11.65 70.47 -24.90
C SER A 129 12.72 71.52 -24.57
N ALA A 130 13.97 71.10 -24.34
CA ALA A 130 15.11 71.97 -24.12
C ALA A 130 15.67 72.60 -25.42
N GLY A 131 15.07 72.32 -26.58
CA GLY A 131 15.48 72.89 -27.87
C GLY A 131 16.62 72.13 -28.57
N THR A 132 16.96 70.92 -28.09
CA THR A 132 17.97 70.07 -28.72
C THR A 132 17.43 69.46 -30.02
N ALA A 133 18.28 69.31 -31.04
CA ALA A 133 17.91 68.67 -32.30
C ALA A 133 17.41 67.23 -32.07
N LYS A 134 16.31 66.86 -32.74
CA LYS A 134 15.68 65.53 -32.60
C LYS A 134 16.65 64.38 -32.83
N SER A 135 17.52 64.49 -33.83
CA SER A 135 18.55 63.49 -34.12
C SER A 135 19.48 63.21 -32.94
N THR A 136 19.79 64.24 -32.16
CA THR A 136 20.67 64.11 -30.99
C THR A 136 19.93 63.47 -29.82
N CYS A 137 18.67 63.86 -29.56
CA CYS A 137 17.86 63.23 -28.51
C CYS A 137 17.57 61.75 -28.82
N ASP A 138 17.31 61.41 -30.08
CA ASP A 138 17.06 60.03 -30.51
C ASP A 138 18.33 59.14 -30.44
N LEU A 139 19.52 59.75 -30.59
CA LEU A 139 20.80 59.05 -30.41
C LEU A 139 21.06 58.73 -28.93
N ILE A 140 20.80 59.71 -28.05
CA ILE A 140 21.00 59.57 -26.60
C ILE A 140 19.98 58.61 -25.98
N TYR A 141 18.72 58.68 -26.42
CA TYR A 141 17.60 57.90 -25.87
C TYR A 141 17.05 56.89 -26.89
N SER A 142 17.93 56.02 -27.38
CA SER A 142 17.64 55.10 -28.50
C SER A 142 16.79 53.88 -28.16
N THR A 143 16.35 53.71 -26.90
CA THR A 143 15.48 52.60 -26.46
C THR A 143 14.06 52.78 -27.00
N LYS A 144 13.89 52.43 -28.28
CA LYS A 144 12.64 52.64 -29.02
C LYS A 144 11.53 51.65 -28.65
N ASN A 145 11.88 50.47 -28.15
CA ASN A 145 10.91 49.42 -27.84
C ASN A 145 11.12 48.88 -26.42
N TYR A 146 10.04 48.80 -25.65
CA TYR A 146 10.02 48.04 -24.41
C TYR A 146 10.22 46.56 -24.71
N SER A 147 11.13 45.92 -23.99
CA SER A 147 11.30 44.48 -23.97
C SER A 147 11.32 44.00 -22.52
N PRO A 148 10.56 42.95 -22.16
CA PRO A 148 10.64 42.35 -20.84
C PRO A 148 11.99 41.71 -20.57
N ASP A 149 12.81 41.41 -21.59
CA ASP A 149 14.13 40.78 -21.49
C ASP A 149 15.28 41.75 -21.84
N CYS A 150 15.13 43.02 -21.44
CA CYS A 150 16.18 44.01 -21.69
C CYS A 150 17.47 43.69 -20.92
N THR A 151 18.59 44.24 -21.40
CA THR A 151 19.86 44.17 -20.67
C THR A 151 19.86 45.18 -19.53
N LEU A 152 19.94 44.68 -18.30
CA LEU A 152 20.05 45.50 -17.09
C LEU A 152 21.51 45.85 -16.79
N SER A 153 21.72 46.93 -16.04
CA SER A 153 23.04 47.22 -15.47
C SER A 153 23.44 46.12 -14.50
N ARG A 154 24.75 45.88 -14.36
CA ARG A 154 25.28 44.82 -13.50
C ARG A 154 24.72 44.89 -12.08
N LEU A 155 24.61 46.10 -11.51
CA LEU A 155 24.10 46.28 -10.14
C LEU A 155 22.65 45.78 -9.99
N VAL A 156 21.77 46.15 -10.92
CA VAL A 156 20.34 45.78 -10.86
C VAL A 156 20.13 44.32 -11.26
N GLY A 157 20.83 43.86 -12.30
CA GLY A 157 20.77 42.46 -12.74
C GLY A 157 21.22 41.50 -11.64
N THR A 158 22.37 41.76 -11.01
CA THR A 158 22.89 40.92 -9.92
C THR A 158 21.99 40.91 -8.70
N ASP A 159 21.38 42.03 -8.31
CA ASP A 159 20.45 42.07 -7.16
C ASP A 159 19.20 41.18 -7.40
N ILE A 160 18.64 41.23 -8.61
CA ILE A 160 17.50 40.39 -9.01
C ILE A 160 17.91 38.91 -9.07
N GLU A 161 19.08 38.61 -9.60
CA GLU A 161 19.65 37.24 -9.64
C GLU A 161 19.92 36.68 -8.23
N ASP A 162 20.52 37.47 -7.35
CA ASP A 162 20.77 37.10 -5.95
C ASP A 162 19.46 36.80 -5.21
N THR A 163 18.42 37.59 -5.47
CA THR A 163 17.09 37.39 -4.89
C THR A 163 16.48 36.07 -5.37
N TRP A 164 16.60 35.75 -6.66
CA TRP A 164 16.19 34.46 -7.21
C TRP A 164 16.97 33.29 -6.61
N ASP A 165 18.28 33.43 -6.43
CA ASP A 165 19.13 32.42 -5.81
C ASP A 165 18.76 32.16 -4.35
N LYS A 166 18.48 33.22 -3.58
CA LYS A 166 17.96 33.11 -2.21
C LYS A 166 16.60 32.41 -2.18
N ALA A 167 15.69 32.75 -3.10
CA ALA A 167 14.38 32.12 -3.20
C ALA A 167 14.48 30.61 -3.49
N LYS A 168 15.35 30.19 -4.41
CA LYS A 168 15.61 28.76 -4.68
C LYS A 168 16.10 28.01 -3.44
N LYS A 169 17.04 28.60 -2.69
CA LYS A 169 17.56 28.02 -1.44
C LYS A 169 16.44 27.88 -0.41
N ARG A 170 15.64 28.92 -0.21
CA ARG A 170 14.47 28.88 0.68
C ARG A 170 13.49 27.77 0.29
N CYS A 171 13.15 27.64 -1.00
CA CYS A 171 12.27 26.56 -1.46
C CYS A 171 12.84 25.17 -1.15
N LEU A 172 14.15 24.98 -1.29
CA LEU A 172 14.82 23.73 -0.98
C LEU A 172 14.78 23.43 0.53
N ASP A 173 15.02 24.43 1.36
CA ASP A 173 15.01 24.30 2.81
C ASP A 173 13.60 24.00 3.33
N GLU A 174 12.57 24.67 2.82
CA GLU A 174 11.16 24.38 3.12
C GLU A 174 10.75 22.96 2.71
N SER A 175 11.21 22.51 1.52
CA SER A 175 10.97 21.13 1.07
C SER A 175 11.66 20.09 1.93
N ARG A 176 12.83 20.41 2.51
CA ARG A 176 13.56 19.52 3.43
C ARG A 176 12.93 19.51 4.83
N ALA A 177 12.46 20.66 5.31
CA ALA A 177 11.77 20.78 6.59
C ALA A 177 10.43 20.03 6.59
N GLY A 178 9.71 19.98 5.46
CA GLY A 178 8.49 19.18 5.30
C GLY A 178 8.70 17.66 5.16
N LEU A 179 9.93 17.17 5.26
CA LEU A 179 10.28 15.74 5.27
C LEU A 179 10.62 15.22 6.68
N GLN A 180 10.67 16.10 7.70
CA GLN A 180 10.84 15.75 9.12
C GLN A 180 9.48 15.60 9.79
#